data_AF-A0A7X8VPC9-F1
#
_entry.id   AF-A0A7X8VPC9-F1
#
_cell.length_a   1.000
_cell.length_b   1.000
_cell.length_c   1.000
_cell.angle_alpha   90.00
_cell.angle_beta   90.00
_cell.angle_gamma   90.00
#
_symmetry.space_group_name_H-M   'P 1'
#
loop_
_entity.id
_entity.type
_entity.pdbx_description
1 polymer ?
#
loop_
_entity_poly.entity_id
_entity_poly.type
_entity_poly.pdbx_seq_one_letter_code
_entity_poly.pdbx_strand_id
1 'polypeptide(L)'
;MRGLILFLALSTLCLALPLSAAARRSATASDILADPQADPIARRQAFHRLCALDPDKADDFLRDPDIEIRLQAYYRLTKQKGAAALEQIATALDDESIEIRSMAVKFLVSLAKQNKEASELLARVAREESDVSVRQIADQALWPFHRETLRLSQDPDWDHTVTNIHSFELPGEDWSFKTDPQQQGHKKGWYETKFNDKNWAKIKQGYWEPQGYADYDGVAWYRIRFQMPEKMDSNAVELAFGAVDESAWVWLNGVFLGAHDIGPEGWNLPFNLDCREEVRWGEENLLVVRVLDTYTGGGIWKPISIEILK
;
A
#
# COMPACT_ATOMS: atom_id res chain seq x y z
N MET A 1 -86.78 -28.26 -60.43
CA MET A 1 -85.67 -27.50 -61.07
C MET A 1 -84.48 -27.59 -60.14
N ARG A 2 -83.61 -28.61 -60.32
CA ARG A 2 -82.29 -28.54 -60.97
C ARG A 2 -81.36 -27.49 -60.35
N GLY A 3 -80.34 -27.97 -59.63
CA GLY A 3 -79.25 -27.16 -59.09
C GLY A 3 -78.33 -27.98 -58.18
N LEU A 4 -77.55 -28.88 -58.80
CA LEU A 4 -76.51 -29.73 -58.25
C LEU A 4 -75.29 -28.89 -57.81
N ILE A 5 -74.60 -29.21 -56.70
CA ILE A 5 -73.15 -29.04 -56.39
C ILE A 5 -72.94 -29.61 -54.97
N LEU A 6 -72.51 -30.87 -54.81
CA LEU A 6 -71.15 -31.46 -54.82
C LEU A 6 -70.62 -31.70 -53.39
N PHE A 7 -70.55 -32.99 -53.04
CA PHE A 7 -70.00 -33.58 -51.83
C PHE A 7 -68.51 -33.26 -51.65
N LEU A 8 -68.07 -33.07 -50.40
CA LEU A 8 -66.76 -33.49 -49.92
C LEU A 8 -66.80 -33.72 -48.41
N ALA A 9 -66.87 -34.99 -48.04
CA ALA A 9 -66.56 -35.50 -46.71
C ALA A 9 -65.07 -35.89 -46.71
N LEU A 10 -64.30 -35.48 -45.69
CA LEU A 10 -63.11 -36.24 -45.29
C LEU A 10 -62.75 -35.98 -43.83
N SER A 11 -63.11 -37.00 -43.05
CA SER A 11 -62.60 -37.48 -41.77
C SER A 11 -61.25 -36.95 -41.27
N THR A 12 -61.28 -36.58 -39.99
CA THR A 12 -60.21 -36.62 -39.00
C THR A 12 -59.20 -37.75 -39.22
N LEU A 13 -57.95 -37.39 -39.53
CA LEU A 13 -56.80 -38.27 -39.36
C LEU A 13 -55.87 -37.65 -38.31
N CYS A 14 -55.85 -38.28 -37.14
CA CYS A 14 -54.94 -38.00 -36.05
C CYS A 14 -53.54 -38.50 -36.46
N LEU A 15 -52.67 -37.59 -36.91
CA LEU A 15 -51.25 -37.87 -37.10
C LEU A 15 -50.50 -37.41 -35.86
N ALA A 16 -50.25 -38.36 -34.98
CA ALA A 16 -49.26 -38.26 -33.92
C ALA A 16 -47.87 -38.09 -34.58
N LEU A 17 -47.38 -36.86 -34.62
CA LEU A 17 -45.96 -36.60 -34.83
C LEU A 17 -45.23 -36.90 -33.51
N PRO A 18 -44.12 -37.67 -33.53
CA PRO A 18 -43.36 -37.90 -32.32
C PRO A 18 -42.73 -36.57 -31.91
N LEU A 19 -42.98 -36.14 -30.67
CA LEU A 19 -42.09 -35.18 -30.02
C LEU A 19 -40.69 -35.77 -30.10
N SER A 20 -39.81 -35.18 -30.90
CA SER A 20 -38.38 -35.37 -30.72
C SER A 20 -38.03 -34.74 -29.37
N ALA A 21 -38.08 -35.58 -28.33
CA ALA A 21 -37.50 -35.32 -27.04
C ALA A 21 -35.96 -35.30 -27.18
N ALA A 22 -35.43 -34.35 -27.94
CA ALA A 22 -34.10 -33.82 -27.66
C ALA A 22 -34.29 -32.91 -26.45
N ALA A 23 -34.36 -33.52 -25.26
CA ALA A 23 -34.17 -32.80 -24.03
C ALA A 23 -32.84 -32.05 -24.15
N ARG A 24 -32.89 -30.74 -24.40
CA ARG A 24 -31.77 -29.86 -24.10
C ARG A 24 -31.57 -30.01 -22.60
N ARG A 25 -30.71 -30.94 -22.17
CA ARG A 25 -30.17 -30.91 -20.82
C ARG A 25 -29.58 -29.53 -20.68
N SER A 26 -30.16 -28.70 -19.81
CA SER A 26 -29.50 -27.48 -19.38
C SER A 26 -28.13 -27.91 -18.88
N ALA A 27 -27.06 -27.39 -19.50
CA ALA A 27 -25.70 -27.68 -19.05
C ALA A 27 -25.61 -27.41 -17.54
N THR A 28 -25.05 -28.36 -16.79
CA THR A 28 -24.85 -28.18 -15.35
C THR A 28 -23.81 -27.08 -15.11
N ALA A 29 -23.72 -26.56 -13.87
CA ALA A 29 -22.69 -25.57 -13.55
C ALA A 29 -21.28 -26.10 -13.86
N SER A 30 -21.02 -27.37 -13.56
CA SER A 30 -19.76 -28.04 -13.89
C SER A 30 -19.52 -28.14 -15.40
N ASP A 31 -20.56 -28.42 -16.20
CA ASP A 31 -20.43 -28.49 -17.66
C ASP A 31 -20.06 -27.11 -18.24
N ILE A 32 -20.68 -26.03 -17.74
CA ILE A 32 -20.39 -24.65 -18.17
C ILE A 32 -18.95 -24.25 -17.80
N LEU A 33 -18.48 -24.64 -16.61
CA LEU A 33 -17.12 -24.34 -16.13
C LEU A 33 -16.03 -25.16 -16.81
N ALA A 34 -16.37 -26.33 -17.35
CA ALA A 34 -15.44 -27.15 -18.12
C ALA A 34 -15.26 -26.66 -19.57
N ASP A 35 -16.20 -25.87 -20.10
CA ASP A 35 -16.17 -25.37 -21.47
C ASP A 35 -15.34 -24.07 -21.60
N PRO A 36 -14.16 -24.10 -22.27
CA PRO A 36 -13.33 -22.91 -22.44
C PRO A 36 -13.93 -21.85 -23.37
N GLN A 37 -14.95 -22.22 -24.17
CA GLN A 37 -15.65 -21.31 -25.09
C GLN A 37 -16.95 -20.77 -24.50
N ALA A 38 -17.32 -21.18 -23.28
CA ALA A 38 -18.50 -20.66 -22.62
C ALA A 38 -18.34 -19.16 -22.33
N ASP A 39 -19.46 -18.44 -22.43
CA ASP A 39 -19.53 -17.02 -22.11
C ASP A 39 -18.97 -16.73 -20.69
N PRO A 40 -18.05 -15.76 -20.52
CA PRO A 40 -17.43 -15.49 -19.22
C PRO A 40 -18.42 -15.18 -18.10
N ILE A 41 -19.51 -14.46 -18.39
CA ILE A 41 -20.54 -14.14 -17.39
C ILE A 41 -21.27 -15.42 -16.98
N ALA A 42 -21.62 -16.28 -17.93
CA ALA A 42 -22.23 -17.58 -17.65
C ALA A 42 -21.30 -18.49 -16.82
N ARG A 43 -19.99 -18.48 -17.10
CA ARG A 43 -18.99 -19.21 -16.31
C ARG A 43 -18.95 -18.69 -14.87
N ARG A 44 -18.85 -17.38 -14.64
CA ARG A 44 -18.86 -16.78 -13.30
C ARG A 44 -20.14 -17.11 -12.52
N GLN A 45 -21.30 -17.05 -13.17
CA GLN A 45 -22.58 -17.45 -12.56
C GLN A 45 -22.63 -18.95 -12.24
N ALA A 46 -22.06 -19.80 -13.10
CA ALA A 46 -21.92 -21.23 -12.83
C ALA A 46 -21.00 -21.49 -11.63
N PHE A 47 -19.87 -20.80 -11.55
CA PHE A 47 -18.95 -20.86 -10.41
C PHE A 47 -19.65 -20.51 -9.09
N HIS A 48 -20.37 -19.39 -9.06
CA HIS A 48 -21.13 -19.00 -7.86
C HIS A 48 -22.18 -20.03 -7.44
N ARG A 49 -22.90 -20.62 -8.40
CA ARG A 49 -23.87 -21.68 -8.13
C ARG A 49 -23.19 -22.95 -7.59
N LEU A 50 -22.06 -23.34 -8.16
CA LEU A 50 -21.28 -24.48 -7.69
C LEU A 50 -20.82 -24.29 -6.24
N CYS A 51 -20.18 -23.16 -5.94
CA CYS A 51 -19.67 -22.86 -4.60
C CYS A 51 -20.77 -22.58 -3.57
N ALA A 52 -21.99 -22.28 -4.01
CA ALA A 52 -23.15 -22.16 -3.11
C ALA A 52 -23.66 -23.54 -2.65
N LEU A 53 -23.45 -24.58 -3.44
CA LEU A 53 -23.80 -25.96 -3.10
C LEU A 53 -22.67 -26.65 -2.33
N ASP A 54 -21.43 -26.39 -2.73
CA ASP A 54 -20.22 -26.98 -2.13
C ASP A 54 -19.11 -25.93 -2.03
N PRO A 55 -18.95 -25.25 -0.88
CA PRO A 55 -17.94 -24.22 -0.69
C PRO A 55 -16.49 -24.69 -0.91
N ASP A 56 -16.19 -25.96 -0.62
CA ASP A 56 -14.84 -26.52 -0.75
C ASP A 56 -14.40 -26.63 -2.22
N LYS A 57 -15.35 -26.57 -3.16
CA LYS A 57 -15.06 -26.54 -4.60
C LYS A 57 -14.35 -25.28 -5.07
N ALA A 58 -14.25 -24.23 -4.26
CA ALA A 58 -13.51 -23.03 -4.63
C ALA A 58 -12.04 -23.34 -4.96
N ASP A 59 -11.40 -24.26 -4.21
CA ASP A 59 -9.98 -24.63 -4.38
C ASP A 59 -9.66 -25.16 -5.79
N ASP A 60 -10.62 -25.81 -6.44
CA ASP A 60 -10.46 -26.37 -7.80
C ASP A 60 -10.24 -25.25 -8.85
N PHE A 61 -10.53 -23.99 -8.52
CA PHE A 61 -10.54 -22.85 -9.45
C PHE A 61 -9.46 -21.79 -9.17
N LEU A 62 -8.49 -22.06 -8.29
CA LEU A 62 -7.40 -21.11 -7.98
C LEU A 62 -6.48 -20.80 -9.18
N ARG A 63 -6.58 -21.59 -10.26
CA ARG A 63 -5.83 -21.41 -11.53
C ARG A 63 -6.76 -21.28 -12.74
N ASP A 64 -8.04 -20.94 -12.55
CA ASP A 64 -8.98 -20.74 -13.66
C ASP A 64 -8.48 -19.60 -14.58
N PRO A 65 -8.60 -19.69 -15.92
CA PRO A 65 -8.18 -18.61 -16.80
C PRO A 65 -8.97 -17.29 -16.59
N ASP A 66 -10.20 -17.34 -16.04
CA ASP A 66 -10.96 -16.14 -15.70
C ASP A 66 -10.51 -15.58 -14.34
N ILE A 67 -9.88 -14.40 -14.37
CA ILE A 67 -9.43 -13.65 -13.20
C ILE A 67 -10.52 -13.49 -12.14
N GLU A 68 -11.78 -13.25 -12.53
CA GLU A 68 -12.86 -13.05 -11.56
C GLU A 68 -13.18 -14.36 -10.83
N ILE A 69 -13.12 -15.49 -11.54
CA ILE A 69 -13.31 -16.80 -10.92
C ILE A 69 -12.17 -17.08 -9.94
N ARG A 70 -10.90 -16.86 -10.34
CA ARG A 70 -9.75 -17.03 -9.44
C ARG A 70 -9.85 -16.16 -8.20
N LEU A 71 -10.15 -14.87 -8.38
CA LEU A 71 -10.25 -13.91 -7.30
C LEU A 71 -11.36 -14.30 -6.31
N GLN A 72 -12.54 -14.69 -6.80
CA GLN A 72 -13.63 -15.17 -5.96
C GLN A 72 -13.31 -16.49 -5.26
N ALA A 73 -12.55 -17.39 -5.90
CA ALA A 73 -12.07 -18.62 -5.28
C ALA A 73 -11.15 -18.32 -4.08
N TYR A 74 -10.15 -17.44 -4.25
CA TYR A 74 -9.29 -17.02 -3.15
C TYR A 74 -10.06 -16.29 -2.04
N TYR A 75 -11.02 -15.42 -2.37
CA TYR A 75 -11.85 -14.75 -1.35
C TYR A 75 -12.66 -15.75 -0.50
N ARG A 76 -13.20 -16.80 -1.12
CA ARG A 76 -13.92 -17.85 -0.41
C ARG A 76 -13.00 -18.68 0.47
N LEU A 77 -11.86 -19.08 -0.09
CA LEU A 77 -10.82 -19.83 0.61
C LEU A 77 -10.35 -19.10 1.88
N THR A 78 -9.98 -17.81 1.76
CA THR A 78 -9.51 -17.00 2.90
C THR A 78 -10.57 -16.82 3.97
N LYS A 79 -11.84 -16.63 3.58
CA LYS A 79 -12.96 -16.54 4.54
C LYS A 79 -13.27 -17.86 5.25
N GLN A 80 -13.13 -18.99 4.56
CA GLN A 80 -13.48 -20.30 5.11
C GLN A 80 -12.35 -20.89 5.97
N LYS A 81 -11.10 -20.79 5.50
CA LYS A 81 -9.97 -21.50 6.10
C LYS A 81 -9.05 -20.61 6.94
N GLY A 82 -9.12 -19.28 6.79
CA GLY A 82 -8.25 -18.37 7.53
C GLY A 82 -6.77 -18.75 7.36
N ALA A 83 -6.02 -18.83 8.46
CA ALA A 83 -4.59 -19.16 8.44
C ALA A 83 -4.27 -20.54 7.80
N ALA A 84 -5.23 -21.47 7.73
CA ALA A 84 -5.02 -22.75 7.05
C ALA A 84 -4.95 -22.62 5.51
N ALA A 85 -5.23 -21.44 4.96
CA ALA A 85 -5.11 -21.15 3.53
C ALA A 85 -3.71 -20.67 3.09
N LEU A 86 -2.72 -20.59 4.01
CA LEU A 86 -1.43 -19.96 3.71
C LEU A 86 -0.67 -20.62 2.56
N GLU A 87 -0.74 -21.94 2.42
CA GLU A 87 -0.10 -22.67 1.31
C GLU A 87 -0.68 -22.23 -0.05
N GLN A 88 -2.00 -22.18 -0.16
CA GLN A 88 -2.67 -21.71 -1.37
C GLN A 88 -2.41 -20.21 -1.61
N ILE A 89 -2.40 -19.40 -0.55
CA ILE A 89 -2.10 -17.96 -0.66
C ILE A 89 -0.65 -17.74 -1.12
N ALA A 90 0.29 -18.58 -0.71
CA ALA A 90 1.66 -18.52 -1.23
C ALA A 90 1.70 -18.70 -2.75
N THR A 91 0.82 -19.53 -3.33
CA THR A 91 0.71 -19.66 -4.79
C THR A 91 0.07 -18.43 -5.47
N ALA A 92 -0.83 -17.74 -4.78
CA ALA A 92 -1.45 -16.51 -5.27
C ALA A 92 -0.45 -15.36 -5.42
N LEU A 93 0.64 -15.37 -4.63
CA LEU A 93 1.71 -14.37 -4.72
C LEU A 93 2.49 -14.43 -6.04
N ASP A 94 2.41 -15.54 -6.76
CA ASP A 94 3.07 -15.71 -8.06
C ASP A 94 2.07 -15.59 -9.24
N ASP A 95 0.82 -15.19 -8.98
CA ASP A 95 -0.21 -15.03 -10.03
C ASP A 95 0.15 -13.87 -10.98
N GLU A 96 -0.20 -14.00 -12.25
CA GLU A 96 0.00 -12.96 -13.28
C GLU A 96 -0.78 -11.68 -12.95
N SER A 97 -1.94 -11.79 -12.29
CA SER A 97 -2.81 -10.67 -11.94
C SER A 97 -2.32 -9.92 -10.70
N ILE A 98 -2.16 -8.60 -10.86
CA ILE A 98 -1.83 -7.67 -9.78
C ILE A 98 -2.93 -7.69 -8.70
N GLU A 99 -4.19 -7.84 -9.09
CA GLU A 99 -5.35 -7.88 -8.20
C GLU A 99 -5.32 -9.09 -7.28
N ILE A 100 -4.96 -10.26 -7.81
CA ILE A 100 -4.83 -11.50 -7.03
C ILE A 100 -3.63 -11.40 -6.07
N ARG A 101 -2.47 -10.95 -6.56
CA ARG A 101 -1.30 -10.72 -5.69
C ARG A 101 -1.62 -9.71 -4.58
N SER A 102 -2.30 -8.61 -4.91
CA SER A 102 -2.73 -7.59 -3.94
C SER A 102 -3.66 -8.16 -2.87
N MET A 103 -4.64 -8.98 -3.26
CA MET A 103 -5.56 -9.64 -2.32
C MET A 103 -4.79 -10.59 -1.40
N ALA A 104 -3.87 -11.38 -1.95
CA ALA A 104 -3.03 -12.31 -1.20
C ALA A 104 -2.18 -11.57 -0.16
N VAL A 105 -1.52 -10.48 -0.55
CA VAL A 105 -0.72 -9.65 0.37
C VAL A 105 -1.58 -9.04 1.47
N LYS A 106 -2.76 -8.47 1.15
CA LYS A 106 -3.69 -7.94 2.17
C LYS A 106 -4.12 -9.00 3.17
N PHE A 107 -4.34 -10.23 2.69
CA PHE A 107 -4.64 -11.35 3.56
C PHE A 107 -3.46 -11.69 4.49
N LEU A 108 -2.23 -11.73 3.96
CA LEU A 108 -1.02 -11.92 4.78
C LEU A 108 -0.87 -10.84 5.85
N VAL A 109 -1.10 -9.56 5.51
CA VAL A 109 -1.08 -8.44 6.46
C VAL A 109 -2.05 -8.68 7.63
N SER A 110 -3.25 -9.19 7.35
CA SER A 110 -4.24 -9.49 8.39
C SER A 110 -3.79 -10.56 9.40
N LEU A 111 -2.85 -11.42 9.01
CA LEU A 111 -2.34 -12.53 9.83
C LEU A 111 -0.95 -12.26 10.43
N ALA A 112 -0.15 -11.41 9.81
CA ALA A 112 1.30 -11.27 10.08
C ALA A 112 1.65 -10.94 11.53
N LYS A 113 0.77 -10.23 12.26
CA LYS A 113 1.00 -9.91 13.69
C LYS A 113 1.01 -11.15 14.60
N GLN A 114 0.31 -12.22 14.21
CA GLN A 114 0.11 -13.42 15.04
C GLN A 114 0.62 -14.70 14.37
N ASN A 115 1.01 -14.64 13.10
CA ASN A 115 1.45 -15.79 12.32
C ASN A 115 2.83 -15.53 11.68
N LYS A 116 3.81 -16.31 12.10
CA LYS A 116 5.20 -16.19 11.64
C LYS A 116 5.36 -16.48 10.14
N GLU A 117 4.71 -17.52 9.64
CA GLU A 117 4.77 -17.89 8.22
C GLU A 117 4.18 -16.77 7.33
N ALA A 118 3.06 -16.19 7.75
CA ALA A 118 2.47 -15.03 7.06
C ALA A 118 3.43 -13.82 7.05
N SER A 119 4.11 -13.56 8.17
CA SER A 119 5.13 -12.50 8.27
C SER A 119 6.34 -12.76 7.35
N GLU A 120 6.81 -14.00 7.26
CA GLU A 120 7.92 -14.39 6.38
C GLU A 120 7.53 -14.25 4.90
N LEU A 121 6.33 -14.68 4.51
CA LEU A 121 5.80 -14.46 3.15
C LEU A 121 5.68 -12.97 2.81
N LEU A 122 5.20 -12.16 3.76
CA LEU A 122 5.10 -10.72 3.57
C LEU A 122 6.49 -10.08 3.38
N ALA A 123 7.49 -10.53 4.15
CA ALA A 123 8.87 -10.07 4.02
C ALA A 123 9.53 -10.50 2.69
N ARG A 124 9.12 -11.65 2.13
CA ARG A 124 9.51 -12.07 0.78
C ARG A 124 8.90 -11.14 -0.27
N VAL A 125 7.60 -10.87 -0.20
CA VAL A 125 6.90 -9.94 -1.12
C VAL A 125 7.57 -8.56 -1.11
N ALA A 126 7.82 -8.02 0.08
CA ALA A 126 8.50 -6.74 0.27
C ALA A 126 9.90 -6.65 -0.38
N ARG A 127 10.53 -7.79 -0.72
CA ARG A 127 11.87 -7.87 -1.31
C ARG A 127 11.85 -8.16 -2.80
N GLU A 128 10.94 -9.03 -3.23
CA GLU A 128 10.99 -9.68 -4.54
C GLU A 128 9.86 -9.22 -5.48
N GLU A 129 8.75 -8.70 -4.94
CA GLU A 129 7.62 -8.26 -5.77
C GLU A 129 8.04 -7.17 -6.74
N SER A 130 7.67 -7.34 -8.01
CA SER A 130 8.04 -6.42 -9.09
C SER A 130 7.10 -5.21 -9.13
N ASP A 131 5.80 -5.44 -8.92
CA ASP A 131 4.80 -4.38 -8.94
C ASP A 131 4.92 -3.47 -7.71
N VAL A 132 5.01 -2.17 -7.95
CA VAL A 132 5.21 -1.17 -6.89
C VAL A 132 4.03 -1.15 -5.93
N SER A 133 2.79 -1.24 -6.44
CA SER A 133 1.58 -1.13 -5.63
C SER A 133 1.40 -2.32 -4.69
N VAL A 134 1.71 -3.53 -5.17
CA VAL A 134 1.66 -4.76 -4.35
C VAL A 134 2.75 -4.74 -3.29
N ARG A 135 3.98 -4.39 -3.69
CA ARG A 135 5.13 -4.31 -2.78
C ARG A 135 4.91 -3.28 -1.68
N GLN A 136 4.28 -2.14 -2.01
CA GLN A 136 3.98 -1.08 -1.04
C GLN A 136 3.05 -1.54 0.08
N ILE A 137 2.06 -2.40 -0.20
CA ILE A 137 1.19 -2.97 0.85
C ILE A 137 2.03 -3.76 1.87
N ALA A 138 2.98 -4.57 1.38
CA ALA A 138 3.87 -5.33 2.24
C ALA A 138 4.86 -4.43 3.01
N ASP A 139 5.43 -3.44 2.35
CA ASP A 139 6.37 -2.50 2.96
C ASP A 139 5.73 -1.66 4.06
N GLN A 140 4.50 -1.18 3.86
CA GLN A 140 3.75 -0.44 4.88
C GLN A 140 3.46 -1.32 6.10
N ALA A 141 3.07 -2.57 5.87
CA ALA A 141 2.78 -3.49 6.97
C ALA A 141 4.04 -3.94 7.75
N LEU A 142 5.21 -3.90 7.11
CA LEU A 142 6.50 -4.23 7.72
C LEU A 142 7.28 -3.00 8.20
N TRP A 143 6.70 -1.80 8.08
CA TRP A 143 7.35 -0.57 8.50
C TRP A 143 7.73 -0.65 9.99
N PRO A 144 9.02 -0.60 10.35
CA PRO A 144 9.43 -0.89 11.73
C PRO A 144 9.38 0.34 12.64
N PHE A 145 9.19 1.54 12.09
CA PHE A 145 9.34 2.79 12.82
C PHE A 145 8.02 3.30 13.35
N HIS A 146 7.93 3.38 14.66
CA HIS A 146 6.77 3.90 15.38
C HIS A 146 7.28 4.71 16.56
N ARG A 147 6.65 5.84 16.81
CA ARG A 147 6.89 6.65 17.99
C ARG A 147 5.60 7.34 18.39
N GLU A 148 5.25 7.21 19.66
CA GLU A 148 4.22 8.02 20.28
C GLU A 148 4.95 9.09 21.09
N THR A 149 4.82 10.35 20.68
CA THR A 149 5.33 11.49 21.44
C THR A 149 4.23 12.50 21.60
N LEU A 150 4.01 12.94 22.84
CA LEU A 150 3.19 14.10 23.12
C LEU A 150 4.10 15.32 23.15
N ARG A 151 3.86 16.27 22.25
CA ARG A 151 4.59 17.55 22.31
C ARG A 151 4.19 18.29 23.58
N LEU A 152 5.11 19.07 24.14
CA LEU A 152 4.85 19.85 25.35
C LEU A 152 3.63 20.78 25.17
N SER A 153 3.49 21.38 23.99
CA SER A 153 2.34 22.22 23.64
C SER A 153 0.99 21.47 23.53
N GLN A 154 1.03 20.15 23.49
CA GLN A 154 -0.12 19.26 23.39
C GLN A 154 -0.37 18.45 24.68
N ASP A 155 0.49 18.63 25.69
CA ASP A 155 0.35 17.95 26.97
C ASP A 155 -0.80 18.56 27.78
N PRO A 156 -1.89 17.81 28.05
CA PRO A 156 -3.04 18.33 28.80
C PRO A 156 -2.72 18.61 30.27
N ASP A 157 -1.66 18.00 30.81
CA ASP A 157 -1.22 18.19 32.19
C ASP A 157 -0.27 19.38 32.35
N TRP A 158 0.14 20.01 31.24
CA TRP A 158 1.00 21.20 31.27
C TRP A 158 0.19 22.49 31.45
N ASP A 159 0.35 23.14 32.60
CA ASP A 159 -0.41 24.35 33.00
C ASP A 159 0.37 25.66 32.86
N HIS A 160 1.57 25.62 32.26
CA HIS A 160 2.42 26.78 32.02
C HIS A 160 2.40 27.23 30.55
N THR A 161 2.59 28.53 30.32
CA THR A 161 2.77 29.07 28.97
C THR A 161 4.04 28.49 28.35
N VAL A 162 3.91 27.82 27.20
CA VAL A 162 5.05 27.41 26.38
C VAL A 162 5.53 28.58 25.54
N THR A 163 6.80 28.94 25.69
CA THR A 163 7.43 30.05 24.98
C THR A 163 8.65 29.57 24.20
N ASN A 164 8.83 30.08 22.97
CA ASN A 164 10.05 29.86 22.21
C ASN A 164 11.15 30.79 22.74
N ILE A 165 12.17 30.21 23.37
CA ILE A 165 13.28 30.97 23.97
C ILE A 165 14.47 31.10 23.02
N HIS A 166 14.56 30.22 22.02
CA HIS A 166 15.58 30.28 20.98
C HIS A 166 15.13 29.48 19.75
N SER A 167 15.44 29.99 18.57
CA SER A 167 15.21 29.30 17.30
C SER A 167 16.33 29.60 16.32
N PHE A 168 16.68 28.61 15.51
CA PHE A 168 17.57 28.79 14.38
C PHE A 168 17.18 27.85 13.23
N GLU A 169 17.34 28.34 12.01
CA GLU A 169 17.09 27.54 10.80
C GLU A 169 18.25 26.59 10.53
N LEU A 170 17.93 25.39 10.04
CA LEU A 170 18.91 24.43 9.56
C LEU A 170 19.46 24.85 8.20
N PRO A 171 20.65 24.34 7.79
CA PRO A 171 21.21 24.66 6.48
C PRO A 171 20.22 24.45 5.33
N GLY A 172 20.06 25.47 4.49
CA GLY A 172 19.20 25.40 3.31
C GLY A 172 19.81 24.64 2.13
N GLU A 173 21.13 24.40 2.14
CA GLU A 173 21.89 23.82 1.03
C GLU A 173 22.76 22.64 1.51
N ASP A 174 23.48 22.00 0.59
CA ASP A 174 24.46 20.92 0.84
C ASP A 174 23.91 19.61 1.47
N TRP A 175 22.60 19.39 1.39
CA TRP A 175 21.98 18.14 1.80
C TRP A 175 22.45 16.99 0.91
N SER A 176 22.88 15.88 1.52
CA SER A 176 23.09 14.64 0.78
C SER A 176 21.72 14.10 0.36
N PHE A 177 21.54 13.83 -0.92
CA PHE A 177 20.26 13.47 -1.53
C PHE A 177 20.36 12.18 -2.35
N LYS A 178 19.34 11.34 -2.22
CA LYS A 178 19.21 10.11 -3.00
C LYS A 178 17.75 9.72 -3.22
N THR A 179 17.40 9.52 -4.48
CA THR A 179 16.12 8.91 -4.87
C THR A 179 16.11 7.42 -4.52
N ASP A 180 14.93 6.91 -4.17
CA ASP A 180 14.67 5.55 -3.71
C ASP A 180 13.41 4.99 -4.40
N PRO A 181 13.41 4.86 -5.74
CA PRO A 181 12.24 4.38 -6.48
C PRO A 181 11.78 2.97 -6.09
N GLN A 182 12.68 2.16 -5.49
CA GLN A 182 12.33 0.84 -4.97
C GLN A 182 11.91 0.86 -3.48
N GLN A 183 11.94 2.02 -2.82
CA GLN A 183 11.59 2.23 -1.41
C GLN A 183 12.39 1.36 -0.42
N GLN A 184 13.66 1.06 -0.71
CA GLN A 184 14.48 0.15 0.08
C GLN A 184 15.45 0.85 1.03
N GLY A 185 15.50 2.19 1.05
CA GLY A 185 16.48 2.95 1.83
C GLY A 185 16.42 2.64 3.33
N HIS A 186 15.24 2.42 3.87
CA HIS A 186 15.03 2.04 5.26
C HIS A 186 15.58 0.64 5.57
N LYS A 187 15.40 -0.34 4.66
CA LYS A 187 15.99 -1.69 4.78
C LYS A 187 17.51 -1.68 4.63
N LYS A 188 18.04 -0.71 3.89
CA LYS A 188 19.48 -0.49 3.66
C LYS A 188 20.14 0.36 4.77
N GLY A 189 19.40 0.74 5.82
CA GLY A 189 19.96 1.50 6.94
C GLY A 189 20.32 2.95 6.59
N TRP A 190 19.69 3.57 5.59
CA TRP A 190 20.05 4.95 5.17
C TRP A 190 19.78 6.02 6.24
N TYR A 191 19.00 5.69 7.27
CA TYR A 191 18.77 6.52 8.47
C TYR A 191 19.88 6.39 9.53
N GLU A 192 20.74 5.38 9.43
CA GLU A 192 21.76 5.12 10.44
C GLU A 192 22.86 6.19 10.44
N THR A 193 23.42 6.45 11.62
CA THR A 193 24.52 7.40 11.82
C THR A 193 25.81 6.98 11.13
N LYS A 194 26.03 5.67 11.00
CA LYS A 194 27.23 5.08 10.40
C LYS A 194 27.12 4.89 8.88
N PHE A 195 25.95 5.12 8.29
CA PHE A 195 25.77 4.98 6.85
C PHE A 195 26.65 5.99 6.09
N ASN A 196 27.36 5.51 5.07
CA ASN A 196 28.24 6.32 4.23
C ASN A 196 27.48 6.88 3.02
N ASP A 197 27.17 8.17 3.07
CA ASP A 197 26.46 8.92 2.05
C ASP A 197 27.36 9.76 1.12
N LYS A 198 28.70 9.56 1.16
CA LYS A 198 29.66 10.37 0.37
C LYS A 198 29.40 10.38 -1.14
N ASN A 199 28.73 9.36 -1.67
CA ASN A 199 28.40 9.23 -3.09
C ASN A 199 26.99 9.71 -3.43
N TRP A 200 26.26 10.28 -2.47
CA TRP A 200 24.94 10.86 -2.72
C TRP A 200 25.10 12.22 -3.41
N ALA A 201 24.10 12.59 -4.21
CA ALA A 201 24.07 13.91 -4.82
C ALA A 201 23.94 14.99 -3.73
N LYS A 202 24.21 16.23 -4.10
CA LYS A 202 23.90 17.38 -3.25
C LYS A 202 22.66 18.09 -3.76
N ILE A 203 21.83 18.54 -2.83
CA ILE A 203 20.59 19.28 -3.11
C ILE A 203 20.41 20.39 -2.09
N LYS A 204 19.60 21.40 -2.43
CA LYS A 204 19.08 22.38 -1.47
C LYS A 204 17.63 22.08 -1.12
N GLN A 205 17.18 22.62 0.01
CA GLN A 205 15.76 22.71 0.33
C GLN A 205 15.03 23.43 -0.83
N GLY A 206 13.80 23.01 -1.09
CA GLY A 206 13.06 23.29 -2.32
C GLY A 206 12.58 22.02 -3.00
N TYR A 207 11.79 22.21 -4.04
CA TYR A 207 11.38 21.16 -4.98
C TYR A 207 12.60 20.53 -5.65
N TRP A 208 12.64 19.19 -5.79
CA TRP A 208 13.75 18.50 -6.43
C TRP A 208 13.70 18.57 -7.96
N GLU A 209 12.54 18.83 -8.55
CA GLU A 209 12.30 18.90 -10.00
C GLU A 209 13.20 19.92 -10.68
N PRO A 210 13.23 21.21 -10.25
CA PRO A 210 14.12 22.21 -10.83
C PRO A 210 15.60 21.96 -10.51
N GLN A 211 15.92 20.96 -9.69
CA GLN A 211 17.28 20.61 -9.26
C GLN A 211 17.83 19.37 -9.98
N GLY A 212 17.18 18.92 -11.05
CA GLY A 212 17.65 17.83 -11.91
C GLY A 212 16.84 16.53 -11.79
N TYR A 213 15.70 16.54 -11.11
CA TYR A 213 14.82 15.39 -10.91
C TYR A 213 13.41 15.67 -11.46
N ALA A 214 13.33 16.26 -12.66
CA ALA A 214 12.10 16.86 -13.21
C ALA A 214 10.91 15.91 -13.37
N ASP A 215 11.16 14.62 -13.63
CA ASP A 215 10.11 13.60 -13.86
C ASP A 215 10.07 12.57 -12.72
N TYR A 216 10.53 12.94 -11.52
CA TYR A 216 10.65 12.01 -10.40
C TYR A 216 9.51 12.18 -9.39
N ASP A 217 8.53 11.29 -9.46
CA ASP A 217 7.58 11.05 -8.36
C ASP A 217 8.04 9.81 -7.58
N GLY A 218 8.10 9.91 -6.25
CA GLY A 218 8.44 8.77 -5.40
C GLY A 218 9.13 9.14 -4.10
N VAL A 219 9.96 8.21 -3.61
CA VAL A 219 10.62 8.34 -2.30
C VAL A 219 12.02 8.89 -2.46
N ALA A 220 12.36 9.96 -1.76
CA ALA A 220 13.73 10.45 -1.68
C ALA A 220 14.23 10.53 -0.24
N TRP A 221 15.55 10.50 -0.07
CA TRP A 221 16.20 10.60 1.22
C TRP A 221 17.14 11.79 1.25
N TYR A 222 17.09 12.49 2.38
CA TYR A 222 17.87 13.68 2.69
C TYR A 222 18.70 13.42 3.95
N ARG A 223 19.96 13.81 3.95
CA ARG A 223 20.84 13.78 5.13
C ARG A 223 21.59 15.09 5.26
N ILE A 224 21.60 15.69 6.45
CA ILE A 224 22.37 16.89 6.78
C ILE A 224 22.96 16.78 8.18
N ARG A 225 24.13 17.40 8.35
CA ARG A 225 24.76 17.60 9.65
C ARG A 225 24.61 19.06 10.06
N PHE A 226 24.30 19.29 11.32
CA PHE A 226 24.17 20.64 11.87
C PHE A 226 24.70 20.68 13.30
N GLN A 227 25.19 21.84 13.72
CA GLN A 227 25.75 22.04 15.05
C GLN A 227 24.66 22.56 15.99
N MET A 228 24.45 21.90 17.13
CA MET A 228 23.61 22.44 18.19
C MET A 228 24.39 23.45 19.05
N PRO A 229 23.72 24.49 19.57
CA PRO A 229 24.33 25.38 20.56
C PRO A 229 24.59 24.66 21.89
N GLU A 230 25.28 25.33 22.80
CA GLU A 230 25.42 24.87 24.18
C GLU A 230 24.07 24.67 24.86
N LYS A 231 24.02 23.75 25.83
CA LYS A 231 22.77 23.36 26.48
C LYS A 231 22.09 24.55 27.17
N MET A 232 20.84 24.80 26.78
CA MET A 232 19.98 25.81 27.39
C MET A 232 19.03 25.17 28.41
N ASP A 233 18.55 25.97 29.36
CA ASP A 233 17.52 25.54 30.31
C ASP A 233 16.13 25.57 29.65
N SER A 234 15.72 24.43 29.10
CA SER A 234 14.50 24.25 28.29
C SER A 234 13.65 23.05 28.72
N ASN A 235 12.36 23.13 28.43
CA ASN A 235 11.35 22.10 28.70
C ASN A 235 11.06 21.24 27.47
N ALA A 236 11.28 21.76 26.25
CA ALA A 236 11.19 20.98 25.03
C ALA A 236 12.19 21.48 23.97
N VAL A 237 12.47 20.62 22.99
CA VAL A 237 13.18 20.96 21.76
C VAL A 237 12.43 20.31 20.63
N GLU A 238 12.02 21.10 19.64
CA GLU A 238 11.25 20.62 18.51
C GLU A 238 11.99 20.90 17.20
N LEU A 239 11.93 19.94 16.26
CA LEU A 239 12.21 20.17 14.84
C LEU A 239 10.93 20.67 14.18
N ALA A 240 10.91 21.94 13.77
CA ALA A 240 9.78 22.56 13.09
C ALA A 240 10.02 22.53 11.58
N PHE A 241 9.18 21.79 10.86
CA PHE A 241 9.18 21.75 9.41
C PHE A 241 8.17 22.74 8.89
N GLY A 242 8.60 23.66 8.02
CA GLY A 242 7.68 24.58 7.37
C GLY A 242 6.67 23.86 6.47
N ALA A 243 7.13 22.88 5.69
CA ALA A 243 6.35 21.97 4.87
C ALA A 243 7.27 20.96 4.15
N VAL A 244 6.72 19.79 3.83
CA VAL A 244 7.33 18.78 2.96
C VAL A 244 6.26 18.35 1.96
N ASP A 245 6.64 18.26 0.69
CA ASP A 245 5.78 17.77 -0.38
C ASP A 245 6.12 16.30 -0.66
N GLU A 246 5.29 15.32 -0.30
CA GLU A 246 4.00 15.40 0.42
C GLU A 246 4.09 14.87 1.86
N SER A 247 4.89 13.82 2.06
CA SER A 247 4.96 13.09 3.33
C SER A 247 6.40 12.93 3.80
N ALA A 248 6.62 12.95 5.11
CA ALA A 248 7.94 12.91 5.73
C ALA A 248 8.04 11.87 6.85
N TRP A 249 9.19 11.21 6.94
CA TRP A 249 9.60 10.39 8.08
C TRP A 249 10.97 10.88 8.52
N VAL A 250 11.15 11.12 9.82
CA VAL A 250 12.29 11.89 10.32
C VAL A 250 13.05 11.10 11.37
N TRP A 251 14.38 11.09 11.23
CA TRP A 251 15.29 10.55 12.22
C TRP A 251 16.32 11.60 12.63
N LEU A 252 16.61 11.67 13.93
CA LEU A 252 17.71 12.45 14.46
C LEU A 252 18.69 11.51 15.14
N ASN A 253 19.96 11.58 14.76
CA ASN A 253 21.03 10.75 15.31
C ASN A 253 20.73 9.23 15.23
N GLY A 254 19.98 8.81 14.20
CA GLY A 254 19.56 7.42 13.98
C GLY A 254 18.30 6.99 14.74
N VAL A 255 17.74 7.86 15.58
CA VAL A 255 16.50 7.62 16.33
C VAL A 255 15.32 8.21 15.56
N PHE A 256 14.26 7.42 15.38
CA PHE A 256 13.04 7.87 14.71
C PHE A 256 12.29 8.87 15.60
N LEU A 257 11.95 10.03 15.04
CA LEU A 257 11.23 11.10 15.74
C LEU A 257 9.74 11.09 15.45
N GLY A 258 9.34 10.62 14.27
CA GLY A 258 7.95 10.62 13.84
C GLY A 258 7.79 10.82 12.35
N ALA A 259 6.55 10.98 11.93
CA ALA A 259 6.17 11.16 10.53
C ALA A 259 5.06 12.21 10.38
N HIS A 260 5.06 12.84 9.22
CA HIS A 260 3.95 13.61 8.67
C HIS A 260 3.50 12.89 7.41
N ASP A 261 2.57 11.95 7.55
CA ASP A 261 2.06 11.08 6.47
C ASP A 261 0.53 11.13 6.51
N ILE A 262 -0.01 12.26 6.06
CA ILE A 262 -1.46 12.55 6.05
C ILE A 262 -2.02 12.61 4.63
N GLY A 263 -1.25 12.08 3.66
CA GLY A 263 -1.58 12.08 2.24
C GLY A 263 -1.33 13.41 1.53
N PRO A 264 -1.77 13.52 0.26
CA PRO A 264 -1.44 14.64 -0.61
C PRO A 264 -1.77 16.03 -0.05
N GLU A 265 -2.88 16.16 0.67
CA GLU A 265 -3.30 17.43 1.28
C GLU A 265 -2.32 17.97 2.36
N GLY A 266 -1.38 17.14 2.80
CA GLY A 266 -0.33 17.49 3.76
C GLY A 266 0.81 18.35 3.19
N TRP A 267 0.92 18.47 1.87
CA TRP A 267 2.09 19.01 1.17
C TRP A 267 2.54 20.42 1.60
N ASN A 268 1.61 21.26 2.06
CA ASN A 268 1.87 22.65 2.45
C ASN A 268 1.65 22.90 3.96
N LEU A 269 1.43 21.85 4.74
CA LEU A 269 1.15 21.97 6.16
C LEU A 269 2.43 21.88 6.99
N PRO A 270 2.66 22.80 7.93
CA PRO A 270 3.76 22.68 8.86
C PRO A 270 3.50 21.57 9.87
N PHE A 271 4.58 21.00 10.39
CA PHE A 271 4.52 20.03 11.48
C PHE A 271 5.77 20.14 12.34
N ASN A 272 5.66 19.76 13.62
CA ASN A 272 6.79 19.72 14.52
C ASN A 272 6.95 18.33 15.11
N LEU A 273 8.19 17.94 15.38
CA LEU A 273 8.53 16.70 16.06
C LEU A 273 9.39 17.04 17.28
N ASP A 274 8.98 16.56 18.46
CA ASP A 274 9.83 16.65 19.64
C ASP A 274 11.08 15.79 19.44
N CYS A 275 12.23 16.37 19.76
CA CYS A 275 13.54 15.75 19.64
C CYS A 275 14.41 15.98 20.87
N ARG A 276 13.79 16.39 22.00
CA ARG A 276 14.48 16.83 23.22
C ARG A 276 15.46 15.78 23.74
N GLU A 277 15.09 14.50 23.67
CA GLU A 277 15.90 13.38 24.18
C GLU A 277 17.02 13.00 23.20
N GLU A 278 16.87 13.32 21.92
CA GLU A 278 17.77 12.91 20.84
C GLU A 278 18.82 13.96 20.47
N VAL A 279 18.57 15.25 20.76
CA VAL A 279 19.53 16.31 20.46
C VAL A 279 20.81 16.15 21.29
N ARG A 280 21.95 16.34 20.63
CA ARG A 280 23.27 16.42 21.28
C ARG A 280 23.68 17.87 21.38
N TRP A 281 23.46 18.48 22.54
CA TRP A 281 23.86 19.86 22.82
C TRP A 281 25.37 20.05 22.71
N GLY A 282 25.81 21.19 22.17
CA GLY A 282 27.23 21.51 21.98
C GLY A 282 27.93 20.64 20.92
N GLU A 283 27.22 19.73 20.25
CA GLU A 283 27.78 18.77 19.30
C GLU A 283 27.10 18.82 17.93
N GLU A 284 27.74 18.17 16.97
CA GLU A 284 27.15 17.91 15.66
C GLU A 284 26.06 16.84 15.76
N ASN A 285 24.93 17.11 15.11
CA ASN A 285 23.78 16.25 15.00
C ASN A 285 23.55 15.87 13.54
N LEU A 286 23.05 14.65 13.31
CA LEU A 286 22.68 14.16 11.98
C LEU A 286 21.16 14.09 11.87
N LEU A 287 20.58 14.89 10.99
CA LEU A 287 19.17 14.80 10.60
C LEU A 287 19.05 13.99 9.31
N VAL A 288 18.14 13.03 9.31
CA VAL A 288 17.77 12.24 8.13
C VAL A 288 16.27 12.35 7.91
N VAL A 289 15.87 12.65 6.68
CA VAL A 289 14.46 12.77 6.28
C VAL A 289 14.22 11.88 5.07
N ARG A 290 13.24 10.99 5.17
CA ARG A 290 12.64 10.30 4.02
C ARG A 290 11.43 11.10 3.60
N VAL A 291 11.35 11.45 2.33
CA VAL A 291 10.23 12.17 1.72
C VAL A 291 9.54 11.23 0.73
N LEU A 292 8.21 11.22 0.70
CA LEU A 292 7.42 10.64 -0.38
C LEU A 292 6.64 11.77 -1.04
N ASP A 293 6.78 11.86 -2.35
CA ASP A 293 5.91 12.61 -3.24
C ASP A 293 5.18 11.60 -4.15
N THR A 294 3.89 11.81 -4.36
CA THR A 294 3.07 10.94 -5.20
C THR A 294 2.77 11.52 -6.58
N TYR A 295 2.91 12.83 -6.77
CA TYR A 295 2.78 13.48 -8.07
C TYR A 295 3.30 14.93 -8.04
N THR A 296 3.81 15.39 -9.18
CA THR A 296 4.13 16.78 -9.53
C THR A 296 5.38 17.37 -8.90
N GLY A 297 5.36 17.66 -7.61
CA GLY A 297 6.39 18.47 -6.95
C GLY A 297 6.78 17.83 -5.65
N GLY A 298 8.03 17.45 -5.49
CA GLY A 298 8.48 16.76 -4.29
C GLY A 298 9.64 17.44 -3.58
N GLY A 299 9.67 17.28 -2.26
CA GLY A 299 10.83 17.63 -1.44
C GLY A 299 10.53 18.46 -0.21
N ILE A 300 11.60 18.81 0.51
CA ILE A 300 11.55 19.70 1.68
C ILE A 300 11.49 21.13 1.17
N TRP A 301 10.32 21.61 0.76
CA TRP A 301 10.21 22.85 -0.01
C TRP A 301 10.12 24.13 0.84
N LYS A 302 9.96 23.99 2.16
CA LYS A 302 10.07 25.11 3.11
C LYS A 302 11.14 24.85 4.18
N PRO A 303 11.66 25.91 4.82
CA PRO A 303 12.68 25.81 5.86
C PRO A 303 12.35 24.84 6.99
N ILE A 304 13.39 24.23 7.54
CA ILE A 304 13.36 23.50 8.81
C ILE A 304 14.11 24.32 9.85
N SER A 305 13.55 24.45 11.05
CA SER A 305 14.20 25.08 12.19
C SER A 305 14.23 24.16 13.42
N ILE A 306 15.14 24.47 14.34
CA ILE A 306 15.10 23.96 15.71
C ILE A 306 14.45 25.03 16.57
N GLU A 307 13.46 24.63 17.38
CA GLU A 307 12.80 25.48 18.35
C GLU A 307 13.07 24.96 19.76
N ILE A 308 13.64 25.81 20.61
CA ILE A 308 13.92 25.50 22.02
C ILE A 308 12.84 26.19 22.84
N LEU A 309 12.07 25.39 23.58
CA LEU A 309 10.85 25.85 24.26
C LEU A 309 11.00 25.76 25.78
N LYS A 310 10.39 26.72 26.48
CA LYS A 310 10.31 26.76 27.93
C LYS A 310 8.90 27.04 28.40
#